data_AF-A0A3M7RGE1-F1
#
_entry.id   AF-A0A3M7RGE1-F1
#
_cell.length_a   1.000
_cell.length_b   1.000
_cell.length_c   1.000
_cell.angle_alpha   90.00
_cell.angle_beta   90.00
_cell.angle_gamma   90.00
#
_symmetry.space_group_name_H-M   'P 1'
#
loop_
_entity.id
_entity.type
_entity.pdbx_description
1 polymer ?
#
loop_
_entity_poly.entity_id
_entity_poly.type
_entity_poly.pdbx_seq_one_letter_code
_entity_poly.pdbx_strand_id
1 'polypeptide(L)'
;MIAPEYYSSQEEDDVEKTFEKTVHESQKKTRKIPIWDIIQTFDSADDAEKSIGKEWLKFNNNMKAQKSLIDAIKRGKQCSAKMCLLHHCHNQKVTLFKNEAEHDHNNSPVKQGIDENAKVIINELLSDGIEKANTIINILEKKMLRKLDKLSKQSEREEKKQGSLLTGLIKSSLYW
;
A
#
# COMPACT_ATOMS: atom_id res chain seq x y z
N MET A 1 -33.11 29.99 -53.70
CA MET A 1 -33.15 30.43 -52.28
C MET A 1 -31.76 30.88 -51.92
N ILE A 2 -31.58 32.18 -51.68
CA ILE A 2 -30.26 32.83 -51.51
C ILE A 2 -30.03 32.99 -50.02
N ALA A 3 -28.86 32.56 -49.53
CA ALA A 3 -28.49 32.63 -48.12
C ALA A 3 -28.09 34.07 -47.74
N PRO A 4 -28.44 34.58 -46.54
CA PRO A 4 -28.00 35.89 -46.09
C PRO A 4 -26.52 35.87 -45.71
N GLU A 5 -25.76 36.83 -46.23
CA GLU A 5 -24.39 37.11 -45.80
C GLU A 5 -24.41 37.75 -44.41
N TYR A 6 -23.79 37.07 -43.45
CA TYR A 6 -23.67 37.53 -42.08
C TYR A 6 -22.48 38.49 -41.95
N TYR A 7 -22.76 39.79 -41.91
CA TYR A 7 -21.76 40.84 -41.70
C TYR A 7 -21.62 41.09 -40.19
N SER A 8 -20.56 40.53 -39.59
CA SER A 8 -20.20 40.75 -38.18
C SER A 8 -19.29 41.97 -38.09
N SER A 9 -19.84 43.11 -37.66
CA SER A 9 -19.07 44.32 -37.38
C SER A 9 -18.43 44.20 -36.00
N GLN A 10 -17.11 44.08 -35.98
CA GLN A 10 -16.30 43.96 -34.79
C GLN A 10 -15.72 45.36 -34.50
N GLU A 11 -16.28 46.05 -33.50
CA GLU A 11 -15.72 47.29 -32.98
C GLU A 11 -14.47 46.99 -32.15
N GLU A 12 -13.41 47.72 -32.49
CA GLU A 12 -12.10 47.69 -31.87
C GLU A 12 -12.13 48.62 -30.64
N ASP A 13 -12.10 48.03 -29.44
CA ASP A 13 -11.75 48.75 -28.22
C ASP A 13 -10.36 48.28 -27.75
N ASP A 14 -9.42 49.18 -27.98
CA ASP A 14 -8.00 49.12 -27.70
C ASP A 14 -7.77 49.41 -26.21
N VAL A 15 -7.55 48.36 -25.39
CA VAL A 15 -7.07 48.50 -24.01
C VAL A 15 -5.82 47.64 -23.85
N GLU A 16 -4.70 48.25 -24.25
CA GLU A 16 -3.34 47.81 -24.04
C GLU A 16 -3.04 47.76 -22.53
N LYS A 17 -3.36 46.62 -21.90
CA LYS A 17 -2.99 46.32 -20.51
C LYS A 17 -2.09 45.10 -20.49
N THR A 18 -0.81 45.36 -20.69
CA THR A 18 0.32 44.41 -20.65
C THR A 18 0.45 43.84 -19.23
N PHE A 19 -0.39 42.85 -18.90
CA PHE A 19 -0.16 41.97 -17.77
C PHE A 19 0.87 40.93 -18.20
N GLU A 20 2.13 41.15 -17.85
CA GLU A 20 3.17 40.11 -17.83
C GLU A 20 2.81 39.05 -16.78
N LYS A 21 1.81 38.22 -17.10
CA LYS A 21 1.57 36.96 -16.41
C LYS A 21 2.70 36.03 -16.82
N THR A 22 3.69 35.90 -15.95
CA THR A 22 4.60 34.75 -15.93
C THR A 22 3.76 33.49 -15.73
N VAL A 23 3.28 32.92 -16.83
CA VAL A 23 2.63 31.62 -16.86
C VAL A 23 3.72 30.60 -16.54
N HIS A 24 3.84 30.25 -15.25
CA HIS A 24 4.57 29.06 -14.86
C HIS A 24 3.86 27.85 -15.48
N GLU A 25 4.28 27.48 -16.67
CA GLU A 25 3.86 26.27 -17.36
C GLU A 25 4.39 25.08 -16.56
N SER A 26 3.60 24.67 -15.57
CA SER A 26 3.87 23.46 -14.81
C SER A 26 3.83 22.29 -15.79
N GLN A 27 5.01 21.75 -16.10
CA GLN A 27 5.15 20.59 -16.96
C GLN A 27 4.30 19.45 -16.38
N LYS A 28 3.16 19.18 -17.02
CA LYS A 28 2.26 18.11 -16.60
C LYS A 28 3.01 16.81 -16.76
N LYS A 29 3.37 16.16 -15.64
CA LYS A 29 3.95 14.82 -15.66
C LYS A 29 2.97 13.90 -16.39
N THR A 30 3.39 13.39 -17.55
CA THR A 30 2.64 12.38 -18.29
C THR A 30 2.59 11.12 -17.45
N ARG A 31 1.38 10.57 -17.25
CA ARG A 31 1.22 9.31 -16.51
C ARG A 31 1.78 8.19 -17.39
N LYS A 32 2.74 7.43 -16.88
CA LYS A 32 3.19 6.19 -17.56
C LYS A 32 2.01 5.22 -17.63
N ILE A 33 1.67 4.78 -18.83
CA ILE A 33 0.65 3.74 -19.03
C ILE A 33 1.32 2.40 -18.68
N PRO A 34 0.76 1.61 -17.76
CA PRO A 34 1.33 0.31 -17.42
C PRO A 34 1.25 -0.65 -18.61
N ILE A 35 2.31 -1.45 -18.78
CA ILE A 35 2.32 -2.60 -19.68
C ILE A 35 1.53 -3.72 -19.01
N TRP A 36 0.68 -4.38 -19.79
CA TRP A 36 -0.20 -5.46 -19.33
C TRP A 36 0.09 -6.72 -20.12
N ASP A 37 0.44 -7.79 -19.41
CA ASP A 37 0.68 -9.11 -19.99
C ASP A 37 -0.55 -10.00 -19.79
N ILE A 38 -0.86 -10.78 -20.83
CA ILE A 38 -1.92 -11.79 -20.77
C ILE A 38 -1.39 -13.00 -20.01
N ILE A 39 -2.03 -13.35 -18.90
CA ILE A 39 -1.70 -14.57 -18.16
C ILE A 39 -2.49 -15.75 -18.73
N GLN A 40 -3.82 -15.61 -18.75
CA GLN A 40 -4.72 -16.72 -19.05
C GLN A 40 -6.07 -16.20 -19.54
N THR A 41 -6.75 -16.99 -20.37
CA THR A 41 -8.14 -16.76 -20.75
C THR A 41 -8.99 -17.92 -20.26
N PHE A 42 -10.13 -17.59 -19.65
CA PHE A 42 -11.09 -18.52 -19.07
C PHE A 42 -12.38 -18.47 -19.88
N ASP A 43 -13.12 -19.58 -19.91
CA ASP A 43 -14.42 -19.64 -20.59
C ASP A 43 -15.58 -19.10 -19.75
N SER A 44 -15.38 -18.95 -18.43
CA SER A 44 -16.34 -18.40 -17.47
C SER A 44 -15.69 -17.41 -16.51
N ALA A 45 -16.47 -16.42 -16.06
CA ALA A 45 -16.05 -15.45 -15.05
C ALA A 45 -15.77 -16.12 -13.70
N ASP A 46 -16.58 -17.10 -13.30
CA ASP A 46 -16.42 -17.79 -12.01
C ASP A 46 -15.07 -18.52 -11.91
N ASP A 47 -14.61 -19.10 -13.03
CA ASP A 47 -13.33 -19.81 -13.07
C ASP A 47 -12.15 -18.84 -13.02
N ALA A 48 -12.27 -17.70 -13.71
CA ALA A 48 -11.30 -16.62 -13.61
C ALA A 48 -11.19 -16.11 -12.17
N GLU A 49 -12.32 -15.90 -11.49
CA GLU A 49 -12.34 -15.45 -10.10
C GLU A 49 -11.75 -16.46 -9.12
N LYS A 50 -11.99 -17.76 -9.32
CA LYS A 50 -11.37 -18.83 -8.52
C LYS A 50 -9.87 -18.92 -8.72
N SER A 51 -9.36 -18.56 -9.90
CA SER A 51 -7.92 -18.55 -10.19
C SER A 51 -7.17 -17.43 -9.46
N ILE A 52 -7.89 -16.35 -9.09
CA ILE A 52 -7.31 -15.21 -8.38
C ILE A 52 -7.15 -15.59 -6.90
N GLY A 53 -5.91 -15.55 -6.42
CA GLY A 53 -5.59 -15.86 -5.03
C GLY A 53 -6.27 -14.91 -4.04
N LYS A 54 -6.43 -15.36 -2.80
CA LYS A 54 -7.02 -14.57 -1.68
C LYS A 54 -6.21 -13.33 -1.29
N GLU A 55 -5.03 -13.16 -1.87
CA GLU A 55 -4.12 -12.02 -1.68
C GLU A 55 -4.51 -10.79 -2.52
N TRP A 56 -5.54 -10.90 -3.36
CA TRP A 56 -6.02 -9.84 -4.22
C TRP A 56 -7.38 -9.29 -3.76
N LEU A 57 -7.53 -7.96 -3.79
CA LEU A 57 -8.76 -7.27 -3.46
C LEU A 57 -9.45 -6.83 -4.75
N LYS A 58 -10.69 -7.27 -4.94
CA LYS A 58 -11.51 -6.76 -6.03
C LYS A 58 -11.85 -5.31 -5.76
N PHE A 59 -11.53 -4.44 -6.72
CA PHE A 59 -11.93 -3.04 -6.68
C PHE A 59 -13.03 -2.83 -7.71
N ASN A 60 -14.27 -2.67 -7.24
CA ASN A 60 -15.40 -2.38 -8.11
C ASN A 60 -15.31 -0.92 -8.58
N ASN A 61 -14.51 -0.68 -9.61
CA ASN A 61 -14.59 0.55 -10.36
C ASN A 61 -15.85 0.50 -11.22
N ASN A 62 -16.82 1.39 -10.96
CA ASN A 62 -18.05 1.57 -11.76
C ASN A 62 -17.79 2.05 -13.21
N MET A 63 -16.57 1.87 -13.74
CA MET A 63 -16.14 2.34 -15.04
C MET A 63 -16.34 1.23 -16.08
N LYS A 64 -17.58 1.13 -16.58
CA LYS A 64 -18.02 0.27 -17.69
C LYS A 64 -17.98 -1.22 -17.34
N ALA A 65 -19.13 -1.89 -17.47
CA ALA A 65 -19.42 -3.28 -17.05
C ALA A 65 -18.51 -4.39 -17.65
N GLN A 66 -17.45 -4.03 -18.36
CA GLN A 66 -16.63 -4.92 -19.16
C GLN A 66 -15.21 -5.11 -18.59
N LYS A 67 -14.77 -4.27 -17.65
CA LYS A 67 -13.43 -4.38 -17.03
C LYS A 67 -13.55 -4.34 -15.50
N SER A 68 -13.07 -5.38 -14.84
CA SER A 68 -12.93 -5.38 -13.38
C SER A 68 -11.44 -5.30 -13.04
N LEU A 69 -11.07 -4.24 -12.33
CA LEU A 69 -9.70 -4.03 -11.88
C LEU A 69 -9.54 -4.66 -10.49
N ILE A 70 -8.43 -5.36 -10.30
CA ILE A 70 -8.12 -6.06 -9.06
C ILE A 70 -6.75 -5.58 -8.60
N ASP A 71 -6.70 -5.04 -7.39
CA ASP A 71 -5.45 -4.56 -6.81
C ASP A 71 -4.97 -5.57 -5.76
N ALA A 72 -3.65 -5.62 -5.54
CA ALA A 72 -3.10 -6.44 -4.47
C ALA A 72 -3.64 -5.96 -3.11
N ILE A 73 -3.98 -6.88 -2.20
CA ILE A 73 -4.38 -6.53 -0.84
C ILE A 73 -3.17 -5.87 -0.16
N LYS A 74 -3.29 -4.56 0.08
CA LYS A 74 -2.37 -3.85 0.95
C LYS A 74 -3.14 -2.94 1.90
N ARG A 75 -2.81 -3.05 3.18
CA ARG A 75 -3.12 -2.02 4.19
C ARG A 75 -1.88 -1.14 4.33
N GLY A 76 -1.82 -0.02 3.62
CA GLY A 76 -0.68 0.93 3.68
C GLY A 76 -0.33 1.58 2.34
N LYS A 77 0.97 1.82 2.10
CA LYS A 77 1.49 2.36 0.82
C LYS A 77 0.86 1.60 -0.35
N GLN A 78 0.37 2.26 -1.41
CA GLN A 78 -0.25 1.56 -2.53
C GLN A 78 0.74 0.54 -3.14
N CYS A 79 0.31 -0.71 -3.32
CA CYS A 79 1.10 -1.70 -4.06
C CYS A 79 1.08 -1.34 -5.55
N SER A 80 2.21 -1.48 -6.22
CA SER A 80 2.30 -1.21 -7.66
C SER A 80 1.79 -2.37 -8.52
N ALA A 81 1.70 -3.58 -7.96
CA ALA A 81 1.18 -4.77 -8.63
C ALA A 81 -0.34 -4.66 -8.82
N LYS A 82 -0.79 -4.95 -10.04
CA LYS A 82 -2.20 -4.86 -10.46
C LYS A 82 -2.56 -6.03 -11.36
N MET A 83 -3.81 -6.44 -11.24
CA MET A 83 -4.44 -7.40 -12.14
C MET A 83 -5.72 -6.80 -12.74
N CYS A 84 -6.09 -7.27 -13.92
CA CYS A 84 -7.30 -6.82 -14.60
C CYS A 84 -7.99 -8.01 -15.24
N LEU A 85 -9.28 -8.16 -14.97
CA LEU A 85 -10.14 -9.07 -15.71
C LEU A 85 -10.86 -8.29 -16.79
N LEU A 86 -10.69 -8.73 -18.03
CA LEU A 86 -11.40 -8.22 -19.19
C LEU A 86 -12.49 -9.20 -19.60
N HIS A 87 -13.74 -8.76 -19.49
CA HIS A 87 -14.88 -9.50 -20.01
C HIS A 87 -15.04 -9.19 -21.50
N HIS A 88 -15.05 -10.21 -22.35
CA HIS A 88 -15.27 -9.99 -23.78
C HIS A 88 -16.77 -9.72 -24.02
N CYS A 89 -17.11 -8.74 -24.87
CA CYS A 89 -18.52 -8.39 -25.11
C CYS A 89 -19.24 -9.39 -26.04
N HIS A 90 -18.49 -10.16 -26.81
CA HIS A 90 -19.02 -11.05 -27.84
C HIS A 90 -19.07 -12.52 -27.41
N ASN A 91 -18.47 -12.87 -26.27
CA ASN A 91 -18.46 -14.23 -25.74
C ASN A 91 -18.40 -14.19 -24.21
N GLN A 92 -18.59 -15.34 -23.56
CA GLN A 92 -18.51 -15.44 -22.10
C GLN A 92 -17.08 -15.53 -21.56
N LYS A 93 -16.06 -15.42 -22.44
CA LYS A 93 -14.68 -15.56 -22.03
C LYS A 93 -14.23 -14.35 -21.22
N VAL A 94 -13.29 -14.62 -20.32
CA VAL A 94 -12.65 -13.60 -19.48
C VAL A 94 -11.15 -13.76 -19.60
N THR A 95 -10.44 -12.69 -19.94
CA THR A 95 -8.97 -12.70 -20.01
C THR A 95 -8.40 -11.98 -18.80
N LEU A 96 -7.47 -12.65 -18.11
CA LEU A 96 -6.74 -12.13 -16.97
C LEU A 96 -5.42 -11.52 -17.44
N PHE A 97 -5.24 -10.25 -17.08
CA PHE A 97 -4.03 -9.48 -17.31
C PHE A 97 -3.34 -9.18 -15.99
N LYS A 98 -2.01 -9.11 -16.02
CA LYS A 98 -1.18 -8.64 -14.91
C LYS A 98 -0.15 -7.65 -15.43
N ASN A 99 0.22 -6.68 -14.61
CA ASN A 99 1.31 -5.78 -14.96
C ASN A 99 2.68 -6.36 -14.55
N GLU A 100 3.76 -5.81 -15.11
CA GLU A 100 5.13 -6.24 -14.82
C GLU A 100 5.58 -5.97 -13.36
N ALA A 101 4.81 -5.21 -12.58
CA ALA A 101 5.19 -4.85 -11.23
C ALA A 101 5.05 -6.03 -10.27
N GLU A 102 6.13 -6.36 -9.57
CA GLU A 102 6.11 -7.31 -8.46
C GLU A 102 5.57 -6.65 -7.18
N HIS A 103 5.13 -7.50 -6.24
CA HIS A 103 4.68 -7.01 -4.93
C HIS A 103 5.86 -6.36 -4.20
N ASP A 104 5.76 -5.06 -3.94
CA ASP A 104 6.77 -4.28 -3.22
C ASP A 104 6.71 -4.45 -1.69
N HIS A 105 6.02 -5.49 -1.22
CA HIS A 105 5.73 -5.73 0.18
C HIS A 105 5.72 -7.22 0.50
N ASN A 106 6.22 -7.57 1.68
CA ASN A 106 6.14 -8.94 2.16
C ASN A 106 4.68 -9.30 2.47
N ASN A 107 4.22 -10.45 1.97
CA ASN A 107 2.92 -11.06 2.29
C ASN A 107 2.88 -11.61 3.73
N SER A 108 3.67 -11.07 4.66
CA SER A 108 3.54 -11.49 6.05
C SER A 108 2.13 -11.13 6.51
N PRO A 109 1.38 -12.08 7.07
CA PRO A 109 0.09 -11.76 7.67
C PRO A 109 0.42 -10.84 8.85
N VAL A 110 0.32 -9.53 8.61
CA VAL A 110 0.39 -8.55 9.68
C VAL A 110 -0.72 -8.94 10.62
N LYS A 111 -0.36 -9.42 11.82
CA LYS A 111 -1.32 -9.85 12.84
C LYS A 111 -2.32 -8.72 13.03
N GLN A 112 -3.51 -8.91 12.48
CA GLN A 112 -4.51 -7.87 12.41
C GLN A 112 -5.18 -7.83 13.78
N GLY A 113 -4.77 -6.90 14.63
CA GLY A 113 -5.31 -6.78 15.97
C GLY A 113 -4.35 -6.08 16.92
N ILE A 114 -4.91 -5.62 18.04
CA ILE A 114 -4.12 -5.16 19.18
C ILE A 114 -3.39 -6.39 19.75
N ASP A 115 -2.09 -6.24 20.02
CA ASP A 115 -1.30 -7.28 20.67
C ASP A 115 -1.95 -7.72 22.00
N GLU A 116 -1.92 -9.02 22.32
CA GLU A 116 -2.66 -9.51 23.48
C GLU A 116 -2.16 -8.92 24.80
N ASN A 117 -0.85 -8.68 24.90
CA ASN A 117 -0.30 -7.98 26.06
C ASN A 117 -0.73 -6.51 26.11
N ALA A 118 -0.93 -5.85 24.96
CA ALA A 118 -1.51 -4.52 24.93
C ALA A 118 -2.99 -4.52 25.36
N LYS A 119 -3.78 -5.55 25.00
CA LYS A 119 -5.18 -5.68 25.46
C LYS A 119 -5.27 -5.82 26.98
N VAL A 120 -4.40 -6.63 27.58
CA VAL A 120 -4.34 -6.78 29.04
C VAL A 120 -4.07 -5.43 29.71
N ILE A 121 -3.08 -4.68 29.21
CA ILE A 121 -2.75 -3.35 29.75
C ILE A 121 -3.92 -2.37 29.58
N ILE A 122 -4.61 -2.40 28.44
CA ILE A 122 -5.79 -1.54 28.23
C ILE A 122 -6.88 -1.86 29.26
N ASN A 123 -7.17 -3.14 29.50
CA ASN A 123 -8.20 -3.55 30.47
C ASN A 123 -7.82 -3.18 31.92
N GLU A 124 -6.55 -3.29 32.29
CA GLU A 124 -6.04 -2.80 33.58
C GLU A 124 -6.29 -1.29 33.73
N LEU A 125 -5.90 -0.49 32.72
CA LEU A 125 -6.06 0.97 32.76
C LEU A 125 -7.53 1.40 32.81
N LEU A 126 -8.40 0.69 32.09
CA LEU A 126 -9.84 0.94 32.16
C LEU A 126 -10.42 0.61 33.54
N SER A 127 -9.92 -0.46 34.17
CA SER A 127 -10.32 -0.85 35.54
C SER A 127 -9.83 0.16 36.60
N ASP A 128 -8.69 0.82 36.34
CA ASP A 128 -8.17 1.93 37.15
C ASP A 128 -8.91 3.26 36.91
N GLY A 129 -9.96 3.27 36.07
CA GLY A 129 -10.75 4.46 35.74
C GLY A 129 -10.09 5.41 34.73
N ILE A 130 -9.03 4.97 34.05
CA ILE A 130 -8.38 5.76 33.00
C ILE A 130 -9.10 5.51 31.67
N GLU A 131 -10.08 6.36 31.37
CA GLU A 131 -10.90 6.21 30.16
C GLU A 131 -10.38 7.03 28.95
N LYS A 132 -9.49 8.00 29.19
CA LYS A 132 -9.00 8.89 28.12
C LYS A 132 -8.04 8.15 27.19
N ALA A 133 -8.45 7.97 25.93
CA ALA A 133 -7.69 7.26 24.90
C ALA A 133 -6.23 7.75 24.76
N ASN A 134 -6.00 9.06 24.71
CA ASN A 134 -4.64 9.60 24.59
C ASN A 134 -3.74 9.23 25.77
N THR A 135 -4.31 9.14 26.98
CA THR A 135 -3.57 8.70 28.18
C THR A 135 -3.20 7.23 28.09
N ILE A 136 -4.15 6.39 27.64
CA ILE A 136 -3.93 4.95 27.42
C ILE A 136 -2.81 4.74 26.39
N ILE A 137 -2.85 5.46 25.26
CA ILE A 137 -1.83 5.38 24.21
C ILE A 137 -0.45 5.76 24.76
N ASN A 138 -0.34 6.90 25.45
CA ASN A 138 0.92 7.35 26.05
C ASN A 138 1.50 6.35 27.07
N ILE A 139 0.64 5.68 27.85
CA ILE A 139 1.07 4.67 28.81
C ILE A 139 1.53 3.39 28.10
N LEU A 140 0.80 2.95 27.07
CA LEU A 140 1.16 1.79 26.25
C LEU A 140 2.53 1.98 25.59
N GLU A 141 2.75 3.12 24.94
CA GLU A 141 4.02 3.45 24.31
C GLU A 141 5.18 3.42 25.32
N LYS A 142 4.99 4.05 26.49
CA LYS A 142 5.99 4.04 27.57
C LYS A 142 6.27 2.63 28.11
N LYS A 143 5.24 1.79 28.30
CA LYS A 143 5.40 0.41 28.78
C LYS A 143 6.09 -0.48 27.72
N MET A 144 5.78 -0.29 26.44
CA MET A 144 6.40 -1.04 25.34
C MET A 144 7.87 -0.68 25.14
N LEU A 145 8.22 0.61 25.16
CA LEU A 145 9.62 1.06 25.05
C LEU A 145 10.48 0.48 26.17
N ARG A 146 10.00 0.50 27.41
CA ARG A 146 10.71 -0.10 28.55
C ARG A 146 10.92 -1.62 28.42
N LYS A 147 10.00 -2.32 27.73
CA LYS A 147 10.13 -3.76 27.51
C LYS A 147 11.23 -4.06 26.48
N LEU A 148 11.30 -3.27 25.41
CA LEU A 148 12.36 -3.36 24.40
C LEU A 148 13.75 -3.11 25.01
N ASP A 149 13.89 -2.09 25.84
CA ASP A 149 15.16 -1.80 26.54
C ASP A 149 15.62 -2.95 27.44
N LYS A 150 14.68 -3.62 28.12
CA LYS A 150 14.99 -4.78 28.98
C LYS A 150 15.45 -5.98 28.16
N LEU A 151 14.78 -6.24 27.03
CA LEU A 151 15.14 -7.35 26.14
C LEU A 151 16.53 -7.13 25.51
N SER A 152 16.83 -5.91 25.05
CA SER A 152 18.16 -5.55 24.53
C SER A 152 19.27 -5.76 25.56
N LYS A 153 19.03 -5.36 26.82
CA LYS A 153 20.02 -5.58 27.90
C LYS A 153 20.17 -7.04 28.28
N GLN A 154 19.16 -7.87 28.08
CA GLN A 154 19.24 -9.31 28.34
C GLN A 154 20.06 -10.01 27.25
N SER A 155 19.83 -9.71 25.97
CA SER A 155 20.61 -10.30 24.87
C SER A 155 22.10 -9.97 25.00
N GLU A 156 22.45 -8.72 25.33
CA GLU A 156 23.86 -8.33 25.56
C GLU A 156 24.53 -9.11 26.71
N ARG A 157 23.77 -9.45 27.76
CA ARG A 157 24.31 -10.22 28.89
C ARG A 157 24.52 -11.69 28.51
N GLU A 158 23.65 -12.25 27.68
CA GLU A 158 23.77 -13.63 27.20
C GLU A 158 24.93 -13.78 26.23
N GLU A 159 25.13 -12.84 25.30
CA GLU A 159 26.29 -12.80 24.41
C GLU A 159 27.61 -12.72 25.19
N LYS A 160 27.68 -11.86 26.22
CA LYS A 160 28.86 -11.76 27.09
C LYS A 160 29.16 -13.08 27.84
N LYS A 161 28.12 -13.79 28.29
CA LYS A 161 28.29 -15.11 28.93
C LYS A 161 28.80 -16.15 27.95
N GLN A 162 28.28 -16.20 26.73
CA GLN A 162 28.74 -17.14 25.70
C GLN A 162 30.17 -16.85 25.25
N GLY A 163 30.53 -15.58 25.05
CA GLY A 163 31.90 -15.17 24.74
C GLY A 163 32.90 -15.52 25.86
N SER A 164 32.49 -15.42 27.12
CA SER A 164 33.32 -15.83 28.27
C SER A 164 33.56 -17.34 28.32
N LEU A 165 32.58 -18.16 27.93
CA LEU A 165 32.72 -19.62 27.91
C LEU A 165 33.67 -20.07 26.79
N LEU A 166 33.55 -19.47 25.60
CA LEU A 166 34.43 -19.76 24.46
C LEU A 166 35.89 -19.37 24.74
N THR A 167 36.12 -18.20 25.35
CA THR A 167 37.47 -17.77 25.73
C THR A 167 38.08 -18.62 26.83
N GLY A 168 37.27 -19.17 27.74
CA GLY A 168 37.71 -20.15 28.74
C GLY A 168 38.19 -21.45 28.10
N LEU A 169 37.40 -22.02 27.18
CA LEU A 169 37.73 -23.27 26.48
C LEU A 169 39.03 -23.17 25.65
N ILE A 170 39.24 -22.06 24.95
CA ILE A 170 40.46 -21.83 24.16
C ILE A 170 41.71 -21.81 25.05
N LYS A 171 41.63 -21.16 26.23
CA LYS A 171 42.76 -21.12 27.18
C LYS A 171 43.07 -22.51 27.74
N SER A 172 42.07 -23.33 28.04
CA SER A 172 42.28 -24.69 28.55
C SER A 172 42.96 -25.63 27.53
N SER A 173 42.77 -25.39 26.24
CA SER A 173 43.35 -26.21 25.16
C SER A 173 44.82 -25.92 24.87
N LEU A 174 45.38 -24.79 25.33
CA LEU A 174 46.78 -24.39 25.08
C LEU A 174 47.76 -24.91 26.15
N TYR A 175 47.28 -25.59 27.19
CA TYR A 175 48.07 -26.13 28.30
C TYR A 175 48.24 -27.66 28.25
N TRP A 176 47.97 -28.28 27.09
CA TRP A 176 48.26 -29.67 26.77
C TRP A 176 49.22 -29.72 25.59
#